data_AF-A0A8S3IEP5-F1
#
_entry.id   AF-A0A8S3IEP5-F1
#
_cell.length_a   1.000
_cell.length_b   1.000
_cell.length_c   1.000
_cell.angle_alpha   90.00
_cell.angle_beta   90.00
_cell.angle_gamma   90.00
#
_symmetry.space_group_name_H-M   'P 1'
#
loop_
_entity.id
_entity.type
_entity.pdbx_description
1 polymer ?
#
loop_
_entity_poly.entity_id
_entity_poly.type
_entity_poly.pdbx_seq_one_letter_code
_entity_poly.pdbx_strand_id
1 'polypeptide(L)'
;ICDKLGSFKSACEALLKKDGNALLQVLLNEINGRDLCKMFGLCQHVSFSTYELSVQDDPDQCKRCLTHFIRQKHIAEKLVNHSSEFLHHLCGQLPQKDDCTKAVDDSINELVTFIQSLDPRSICVDLKMCDPTSLSNIRTTQAVPSDGSIKVRF
;
A
#
# COMPACT_ATOMS: atom_id res chain seq x y z
N ILE A 1 12.65 -8.77 11.06
CA ILE A 1 12.13 -10.14 11.25
C ILE A 1 13.24 -11.09 11.73
N CYS A 2 14.37 -11.23 11.03
CA CYS A 2 15.46 -12.14 11.48
C CYS A 2 16.01 -11.84 12.89
N ASP A 3 16.01 -10.57 13.34
CA ASP A 3 16.39 -10.23 14.71
C ASP A 3 15.49 -10.86 15.79
N LYS A 4 14.24 -11.19 15.45
CA LYS A 4 13.28 -11.83 16.37
C LYS A 4 13.54 -13.34 16.55
N LEU A 5 14.47 -13.94 15.79
CA LEU A 5 14.72 -15.40 15.77
C LEU A 5 15.89 -15.87 16.65
N GLY A 6 16.48 -14.98 17.46
CA GLY A 6 17.53 -15.35 18.41
C GLY A 6 18.74 -16.02 17.74
N SER A 7 19.09 -17.25 18.17
CA SER A 7 20.25 -18.01 17.70
C SER A 7 20.23 -18.33 16.19
N PHE A 8 19.08 -18.21 15.55
CA PHE A 8 18.91 -18.54 14.13
C PHE A 8 18.89 -17.31 13.21
N LYS A 9 19.17 -16.12 13.73
CA LYS A 9 19.27 -14.87 12.97
C LYS A 9 20.12 -15.04 11.70
N SER A 10 21.32 -15.60 11.81
CA SER A 10 22.25 -15.74 10.68
C SER A 10 21.73 -16.66 9.58
N ALA A 11 20.99 -17.72 9.93
CA ALA A 11 20.37 -18.61 8.96
C ALA A 11 19.23 -17.91 8.20
N CYS A 12 18.42 -17.12 8.92
CA CYS A 12 17.37 -16.29 8.33
C CYS A 12 17.95 -15.25 7.34
N GLU A 13 19.02 -14.54 7.74
CA GLU A 13 19.68 -13.54 6.89
C GLU A 13 20.29 -14.17 5.62
N ALA A 14 20.88 -15.36 5.74
CA ALA A 14 21.44 -16.08 4.61
C ALA A 14 20.36 -16.47 3.58
N LEU A 15 19.19 -16.91 4.05
CA LEU A 15 18.05 -17.23 3.18
C LEU A 15 17.46 -15.99 2.51
N LEU A 16 17.28 -14.89 3.26
CA LEU A 16 16.84 -13.62 2.67
C LEU A 16 17.81 -13.13 1.59
N LYS A 17 19.11 -13.26 1.81
CA LYS A 17 20.12 -12.85 0.83
C LYS A 17 20.10 -13.72 -0.44
N LYS A 18 19.83 -15.02 -0.28
CA LYS A 18 19.80 -15.98 -1.38
C LYS A 18 18.52 -15.86 -2.21
N ASP A 19 17.37 -15.77 -1.55
CA ASP A 19 16.05 -15.88 -2.20
C ASP A 19 15.34 -14.52 -2.34
N GLY A 20 15.93 -13.43 -1.80
CA GLY A 20 15.38 -12.07 -1.85
C GLY A 20 15.09 -11.54 -3.25
N ASN A 21 15.68 -12.16 -4.28
CA ASN A 21 15.37 -11.88 -5.68
C ASN A 21 13.91 -12.16 -6.03
N ALA A 22 13.24 -13.13 -5.41
CA ALA A 22 11.82 -13.41 -5.65
C ALA A 22 10.92 -12.27 -5.14
N LEU A 23 11.25 -11.72 -3.96
CA LEU A 23 10.58 -10.53 -3.44
C LEU A 23 10.82 -9.31 -4.33
N LEU A 24 12.04 -9.13 -4.83
CA LEU A 24 12.37 -8.07 -5.79
C LEU A 24 11.60 -8.23 -7.11
N GLN A 25 11.42 -9.44 -7.62
CA GLN A 25 10.65 -9.67 -8.85
C GLN A 25 9.17 -9.30 -8.69
N VAL A 26 8.58 -9.55 -7.52
CA VAL A 26 7.20 -9.12 -7.29
C VAL A 26 7.08 -7.63 -6.99
N LEU A 27 8.08 -7.05 -6.32
CA LEU A 27 8.24 -5.60 -6.28
C LEU A 27 8.32 -4.99 -7.68
N LEU A 28 8.84 -5.70 -8.69
CA LEU A 28 8.94 -5.21 -10.06
C LEU A 28 7.69 -5.49 -10.92
N ASN A 29 7.00 -6.62 -10.65
CA ASN A 29 5.80 -7.04 -11.39
C ASN A 29 4.53 -6.34 -10.91
N GLU A 30 4.37 -6.20 -9.59
CA GLU A 30 3.14 -5.68 -8.99
C GLU A 30 3.21 -4.20 -8.64
N ILE A 31 4.42 -3.68 -8.52
CA ILE A 31 4.69 -2.27 -8.41
C ILE A 31 5.59 -1.94 -9.60
N ASN A 32 5.05 -1.33 -10.65
CA ASN A 32 5.94 -0.92 -11.73
C ASN A 32 7.02 -0.01 -11.12
N GLY A 33 8.26 -0.14 -11.59
CA GLY A 33 9.38 0.59 -10.99
C GLY A 33 9.17 2.10 -10.90
N ARG A 34 8.28 2.67 -11.73
CA ARG A 34 7.88 4.08 -11.69
C ARG A 34 7.04 4.43 -10.45
N ASP A 35 6.15 3.56 -9.98
CA ASP A 35 5.32 3.82 -8.80
C ASP A 35 6.15 3.76 -7.52
N LEU A 36 7.06 2.78 -7.44
CA LEU A 36 8.09 2.67 -6.39
C LEU A 36 8.97 3.92 -6.39
N CYS A 37 9.52 4.24 -7.55
CA CYS A 37 10.40 5.38 -7.74
C CYS A 37 9.68 6.73 -7.51
N LYS A 38 8.35 6.84 -7.72
CA LYS A 38 7.56 8.01 -7.32
C LYS A 38 7.29 8.03 -5.81
N MET A 39 6.96 6.89 -5.20
CA MET A 39 6.72 6.76 -3.76
C MET A 39 7.96 7.18 -2.96
N PHE A 40 9.15 6.76 -3.39
CA PHE A 40 10.42 7.14 -2.78
C PHE A 40 10.98 8.47 -3.29
N GLY A 41 10.24 9.20 -4.15
CA GLY A 41 10.67 10.49 -4.69
C GLY A 41 11.90 10.45 -5.61
N LEU A 42 12.29 9.26 -6.09
CA LEU A 42 13.46 9.01 -6.94
C LEU A 42 13.23 9.33 -8.43
N CYS A 43 11.96 9.40 -8.87
CA CYS A 43 11.62 9.48 -10.30
C CYS A 43 11.51 10.89 -10.87
N GLN A 44 11.75 11.94 -10.08
CA GLN A 44 11.74 13.31 -10.57
C GLN A 44 12.65 14.21 -9.73
N HIS A 45 13.49 14.99 -10.41
CA HIS A 45 13.79 16.36 -9.97
C HIS A 45 12.43 17.01 -9.66
N VAL A 46 12.15 17.22 -8.38
CA VAL A 46 11.05 18.07 -7.97
C VAL A 46 11.39 19.49 -8.40
N SER A 47 10.93 19.89 -9.59
CA SER A 47 10.53 21.28 -9.76
C SER A 47 9.37 21.49 -8.81
N PHE A 48 9.71 21.89 -7.58
CA PHE A 48 8.78 22.53 -6.67
C PHE A 48 8.37 23.82 -7.39
N SER A 49 7.39 23.75 -8.29
CA SER A 49 6.66 24.96 -8.62
C SER A 49 6.09 25.41 -7.29
N THR A 50 6.57 26.56 -6.81
CA THR A 50 5.92 27.31 -5.76
C THR A 50 4.52 27.63 -6.27
N TYR A 51 3.58 26.72 -6.04
CA TYR A 51 2.18 27.01 -6.20
C TYR A 51 1.85 27.97 -5.07
N GLU A 52 1.68 29.25 -5.41
CA GLU A 52 0.93 30.16 -4.55
C GLU A 52 -0.43 29.50 -4.31
N LEU A 53 -0.63 28.99 -3.09
CA LEU A 53 -1.86 28.33 -2.67
C LEU A 53 -2.96 29.38 -2.56
N SER A 54 -3.60 29.70 -3.68
CA SER A 54 -4.98 30.17 -3.63
C SER A 54 -5.83 28.98 -3.21
N VAL A 55 -6.25 28.97 -1.95
CA VAL A 55 -7.28 28.06 -1.41
C VAL A 55 -8.59 28.43 -2.10
N GLN A 56 -8.80 27.86 -3.28
CA GLN A 56 -10.11 27.76 -3.89
C GLN A 56 -10.43 26.27 -3.91
N ASP A 57 -11.65 25.94 -3.48
CA ASP A 57 -12.27 24.63 -3.70
C ASP A 57 -12.15 24.26 -5.18
N ASP A 58 -11.02 23.64 -5.55
CA ASP A 58 -10.87 22.92 -6.79
C ASP A 58 -11.27 21.48 -6.46
N PRO A 59 -12.50 21.04 -6.83
CA PRO A 59 -12.92 19.65 -6.63
C PRO A 59 -11.91 18.67 -7.23
N ASP A 60 -11.14 19.10 -8.23
CA ASP A 60 -10.11 18.28 -8.84
C ASP A 60 -8.88 18.12 -7.92
N GLN A 61 -8.55 19.07 -7.04
CA GLN A 61 -7.45 18.94 -6.08
C GLN A 61 -7.75 17.90 -5.00
N CYS A 62 -8.94 17.95 -4.40
CA CYS A 62 -9.38 16.95 -3.43
C CYS A 62 -9.45 15.57 -4.07
N LYS A 63 -10.04 15.47 -5.27
CA LYS A 63 -10.11 14.23 -6.04
C LYS A 63 -8.72 13.66 -6.37
N ARG A 64 -7.77 14.50 -6.79
CA ARG A 64 -6.38 14.07 -7.04
C ARG A 64 -5.73 13.51 -5.78
N CYS A 65 -5.88 14.19 -4.65
CA CYS A 65 -5.31 13.76 -3.37
C CYS A 65 -5.89 12.40 -2.94
N LEU A 66 -7.23 12.29 -2.91
CA LEU A 66 -7.92 11.05 -2.54
C LEU A 66 -7.48 9.89 -3.44
N THR A 67 -7.47 10.10 -4.76
CA THR A 67 -7.07 9.08 -5.73
C THR A 67 -5.63 8.62 -5.50
N HIS A 68 -4.72 9.55 -5.19
CA HIS A 68 -3.34 9.23 -4.89
C HIS A 68 -3.23 8.35 -3.64
N PHE A 69 -3.79 8.77 -2.51
CA PHE A 69 -3.67 8.02 -1.25
C PHE A 69 -4.43 6.70 -1.24
N ILE A 70 -5.59 6.60 -1.92
CA ILE A 70 -6.28 5.32 -2.13
C ILE A 70 -5.38 4.35 -2.90
N ARG A 71 -4.77 4.81 -4.00
CA ARG A 71 -3.85 3.98 -4.79
C ARG A 71 -2.64 3.54 -3.99
N GLN A 72 -2.02 4.46 -3.24
CA GLN A 72 -0.84 4.15 -2.43
C GLN A 72 -1.17 3.17 -1.31
N LYS A 73 -2.34 3.32 -0.66
CA LYS A 73 -2.84 2.36 0.34
C LYS A 73 -2.98 0.96 -0.26
N HIS A 74 -3.61 0.85 -1.43
CA HIS A 74 -3.77 -0.44 -2.11
C HIS A 74 -2.44 -1.09 -2.51
N ILE A 75 -1.50 -0.28 -3.01
CA ILE A 75 -0.14 -0.75 -3.33
C ILE A 75 0.56 -1.28 -2.07
N ALA A 76 0.46 -0.56 -0.95
CA ALA A 76 1.04 -0.98 0.32
C ALA A 76 0.42 -2.29 0.84
N GLU A 77 -0.90 -2.43 0.78
CA GLU A 77 -1.60 -3.68 1.14
C GLU A 77 -1.09 -4.87 0.32
N LYS A 78 -1.00 -4.70 -1.00
CA LYS A 78 -0.51 -5.72 -1.92
C LYS A 78 0.93 -6.12 -1.63
N LEU A 79 1.79 -5.12 -1.39
CA LEU A 79 3.18 -5.34 -1.05
C LEU A 79 3.34 -6.14 0.25
N VAL A 80 2.61 -5.75 1.28
CA VAL A 80 2.68 -6.41 2.58
C VAL A 80 2.21 -7.86 2.48
N ASN A 81 1.11 -8.13 1.77
CA ASN A 81 0.63 -9.50 1.57
C ASN A 81 1.66 -10.37 0.84
N HIS A 82 2.21 -9.87 -0.27
CA HIS A 82 3.21 -10.63 -1.00
C HIS A 82 4.51 -10.83 -0.21
N SER A 83 4.92 -9.83 0.57
CA SER A 83 6.06 -9.95 1.48
C SER A 83 5.82 -11.04 2.52
N SER A 84 4.60 -11.13 3.05
CA SER A 84 4.21 -12.19 3.99
C SER A 84 4.37 -13.58 3.37
N GLU A 85 3.81 -13.80 2.18
CA GLU A 85 3.89 -15.09 1.49
C GLU A 85 5.35 -15.51 1.24
N PHE A 86 6.18 -14.57 0.79
CA PHE A 86 7.60 -14.81 0.59
C PHE A 86 8.33 -15.14 1.90
N LEU A 87 8.05 -14.41 2.97
CA LEU A 87 8.66 -14.65 4.28
C LEU A 87 8.20 -15.97 4.90
N HIS A 88 6.94 -16.37 4.73
CA HIS A 88 6.45 -17.69 5.12
C HIS A 88 7.13 -18.81 4.34
N HIS A 89 7.36 -18.62 3.04
CA HIS A 89 8.15 -19.56 2.23
C HIS A 89 9.56 -19.75 2.81
N LEU A 90 10.23 -18.67 3.20
CA LEU A 90 11.55 -18.74 3.86
C LEU A 90 11.48 -19.40 5.24
N CYS A 91 10.46 -19.11 6.03
CA CYS A 91 10.25 -19.75 7.33
C CYS A 91 10.13 -21.28 7.21
N GLY A 92 9.49 -21.77 6.14
CA GLY A 92 9.38 -23.21 5.87
C GLY A 92 10.72 -23.93 5.63
N GLN A 93 11.78 -23.18 5.32
CA GLN A 93 13.13 -23.72 5.11
C GLN A 93 13.99 -23.70 6.40
N LEU A 94 13.48 -23.13 7.49
CA LEU A 94 14.20 -23.03 8.77
C LEU A 94 13.81 -24.17 9.73
N PRO A 95 14.74 -24.65 10.57
CA PRO A 95 14.42 -25.62 11.62
C PRO A 95 13.32 -25.14 12.59
N GLN A 96 13.33 -23.85 12.96
CA GLN A 96 12.35 -23.20 13.83
C GLN A 96 11.25 -22.46 13.02
N LYS A 97 10.65 -23.18 12.07
CA LYS A 97 9.61 -22.62 11.19
C LYS A 97 8.45 -21.97 11.94
N ASP A 98 8.02 -22.52 13.08
CA ASP A 98 6.84 -22.03 13.80
C ASP A 98 7.11 -20.67 14.47
N ASP A 99 8.28 -20.54 15.11
CA ASP A 99 8.74 -19.26 15.70
C ASP A 99 8.95 -18.19 14.61
N CYS A 100 9.47 -18.60 13.45
CA CYS A 100 9.63 -17.72 12.30
C CYS A 100 8.28 -17.23 11.77
N THR A 101 7.33 -18.14 11.52
CA THR A 101 5.99 -17.83 11.04
C THR A 101 5.29 -16.87 12.00
N LYS A 102 5.34 -17.14 13.30
CA LYS A 102 4.79 -16.23 14.31
C LYS A 102 5.43 -14.84 14.26
N ALA A 103 6.76 -14.76 14.17
CA ALA A 103 7.45 -13.48 14.08
C ALA A 103 7.11 -12.71 12.80
N VAL A 104 6.85 -13.40 11.68
CA VAL A 104 6.33 -12.82 10.43
C VAL A 104 4.92 -12.31 10.65
N ASP A 105 4.00 -13.15 11.11
CA ASP A 105 2.58 -12.82 11.33
C ASP A 105 2.42 -11.61 12.25
N ASP A 106 3.10 -11.61 13.40
CA ASP A 106 3.05 -10.49 14.34
C ASP A 106 3.50 -9.17 13.68
N SER A 107 4.56 -9.23 12.87
CA SER A 107 5.10 -8.04 12.20
C SER A 107 4.21 -7.57 11.03
N ILE A 108 3.64 -8.51 10.27
CA ILE A 108 2.79 -8.22 9.12
C ILE A 108 1.43 -7.70 9.60
N ASN A 109 0.83 -8.30 10.63
CA ASN A 109 -0.45 -7.88 11.19
C ASN A 109 -0.42 -6.45 11.71
N GLU A 110 0.67 -6.05 12.36
CA GLU A 110 0.88 -4.66 12.82
C GLU A 110 0.88 -3.69 11.63
N LEU A 111 1.62 -4.02 10.56
CA LEU A 111 1.70 -3.21 9.34
C LEU A 111 0.36 -3.15 8.59
N VAL A 112 -0.35 -4.27 8.46
CA VAL A 112 -1.69 -4.31 7.84
C VAL A 112 -2.65 -3.44 8.63
N THR A 113 -2.66 -3.57 9.95
CA THR A 113 -3.52 -2.76 10.83
C THR A 113 -3.22 -1.26 10.65
N PHE A 114 -1.94 -0.89 10.61
CA PHE A 114 -1.53 0.48 10.34
C PHE A 114 -2.04 0.97 8.98
N ILE A 115 -1.80 0.23 7.89
CA ILE A 115 -2.23 0.61 6.54
C ILE A 115 -3.77 0.75 6.48
N GLN A 116 -4.49 -0.18 7.10
CA GLN A 116 -5.96 -0.13 7.18
C GLN A 116 -6.47 1.09 7.93
N SER A 117 -5.77 1.50 9.00
CA SER A 117 -6.12 2.68 9.80
C SER A 117 -5.94 4.02 9.05
N LEU A 118 -5.18 4.04 7.95
CA LEU A 118 -5.02 5.24 7.14
C LEU A 118 -6.34 5.59 6.44
N ASP A 119 -6.87 6.77 6.75
CA ASP A 119 -7.99 7.38 6.04
C ASP A 119 -7.47 8.41 5.01
N PRO A 120 -7.53 8.11 3.70
CA PRO A 120 -7.16 9.05 2.64
C PRO A 120 -7.84 10.41 2.76
N ARG A 121 -9.09 10.48 3.25
CA ARG A 121 -9.80 11.76 3.37
C ARG A 121 -9.26 12.60 4.50
N SER A 122 -9.08 12.03 5.69
CA SER A 122 -8.41 12.72 6.80
C SER A 122 -7.05 13.30 6.36
N ILE A 123 -6.22 12.49 5.69
CA ILE A 123 -4.91 12.93 5.19
C ILE A 123 -5.07 14.13 4.23
N CYS A 124 -6.00 14.06 3.28
CA CYS A 124 -6.22 15.13 2.32
C CYS A 124 -6.81 16.41 2.95
N VAL A 125 -7.59 16.28 4.02
CA VAL A 125 -8.09 17.43 4.82
C VAL A 125 -6.95 18.08 5.60
N ASP A 126 -6.07 17.27 6.20
CA ASP A 126 -4.90 17.76 6.95
C ASP A 126 -3.93 18.51 6.02
N LEU A 127 -3.75 18.00 4.80
CA LEU A 127 -3.00 18.65 3.73
C LEU A 127 -3.70 19.87 3.09
N LYS A 128 -4.91 20.23 3.58
CA LYS A 128 -5.73 21.34 3.05
C LYS A 128 -6.09 21.19 1.57
N MET A 129 -6.10 19.96 1.06
CA MET A 129 -6.48 19.63 -0.32
C MET A 129 -7.96 19.24 -0.44
N CYS A 130 -8.61 18.94 0.69
CA CYS A 130 -10.04 18.71 0.79
C CYS A 130 -10.64 19.58 1.88
N ASP A 131 -11.83 20.11 1.64
CA ASP A 131 -12.62 20.78 2.67
C ASP A 131 -13.16 19.75 3.69
N PRO A 132 -13.05 20.01 5.01
CA PRO A 132 -13.50 19.08 6.04
C PRO A 132 -15.02 18.84 6.04
N THR A 133 -15.79 19.83 5.62
CA THR A 133 -17.26 19.83 5.57
C THR A 133 -17.82 19.27 4.25
N SER A 134 -17.04 19.28 3.18
CA SER A 134 -17.46 18.74 1.88
C SER A 134 -17.47 17.22 1.91
N LEU A 135 -18.67 16.63 2.03
CA LEU A 135 -18.88 15.20 1.79
C LEU A 135 -18.48 14.94 0.33
N SER A 136 -17.32 14.33 0.11
CA SER A 136 -16.92 13.90 -1.22
C SER A 136 -17.99 12.96 -1.74
N ASN A 137 -18.89 13.48 -2.57
CA ASN A 137 -19.84 12.71 -3.37
C ASN A 137 -19.03 11.93 -4.41
N ILE A 138 -18.27 10.93 -3.96
CA ILE A 138 -17.89 9.81 -4.80
C ILE A 138 -19.19 9.03 -4.96
N ARG A 139 -20.07 9.50 -5.86
CA ARG A 139 -21.12 8.65 -6.38
C ARG A 139 -20.42 7.50 -7.07
N THR A 140 -20.29 6.38 -6.38
CA THR A 140 -20.21 5.07 -7.03
C THR A 140 -21.52 4.93 -7.81
N THR A 141 -21.58 5.45 -9.03
CA THR A 141 -22.68 5.14 -9.94
C THR A 141 -22.49 3.72 -10.45
N GLN A 142 -22.66 2.76 -9.55
CA GLN A 142 -23.25 1.46 -9.83
C GLN A 142 -23.97 1.03 -8.56
N ALA A 143 -25.21 1.50 -8.41
CA ALA A 143 -26.18 0.69 -7.69
C ALA A 143 -26.34 -0.58 -8.53
N VAL A 144 -25.76 -1.69 -8.08
CA VAL A 144 -26.14 -3.02 -8.55
C VAL A 144 -27.54 -3.26 -7.97
N PRO A 145 -28.61 -3.34 -8.79
CA PRO A 145 -29.90 -3.75 -8.28
C PRO A 145 -29.78 -5.20 -7.82
N SER A 146 -30.22 -5.50 -6.61
CA SER A 146 -30.27 -6.86 -6.03
C SER A 146 -31.31 -7.77 -6.67
N ASP A 147 -31.69 -7.51 -7.91
CA ASP A 147 -32.61 -8.30 -8.71
C ASP A 147 -32.10 -8.25 -10.16
N GLY A 148 -31.39 -9.30 -10.59
CA GLY A 148 -30.48 -9.35 -11.74
C GLY A 148 -31.12 -9.15 -13.13
N SER A 149 -31.72 -7.98 -13.37
CA SER A 149 -32.39 -7.62 -14.61
C SER A 149 -31.70 -6.41 -15.26
N ILE A 150 -30.90 -6.66 -16.30
CA ILE A 150 -30.35 -5.59 -17.17
C ILE A 150 -31.41 -5.24 -18.22
N LYS A 151 -31.97 -4.03 -18.18
CA LYS A 151 -32.76 -3.47 -19.28
C LYS A 151 -31.90 -2.56 -20.14
N VAL A 152 -31.61 -3.00 -21.36
CA VAL A 152 -31.07 -2.14 -22.42
C VAL A 152 -32.25 -1.60 -23.23
N ARG A 153 -32.36 -0.28 -23.38
CA ARG A 153 -33.25 0.34 -24.36
C ARG A 153 -32.44 0.72 -25.59
N PHE A 154 -32.97 0.35 -26.75
CA PHE A 154 -32.50 0.77 -28.07
C PHE A 154 -32.86 2.24 -28.33
#